data_AF-A0A968J9T2-F1
#
_entry.id   AF-A0A968J9T2-F1
#
_cell.length_a   1.000
_cell.length_b   1.000
_cell.length_c   1.000
_cell.angle_alpha   90.00
_cell.angle_beta   90.00
_cell.angle_gamma   90.00
#
_symmetry.space_group_name_H-M   'P 1'
#
loop_
_entity.id
_entity.type
_entity.pdbx_description
1 polymer ?
#
loop_
_entity_poly.entity_id
_entity_poly.type
_entity_poly.pdbx_seq_one_letter_code
_entity_poly.pdbx_strand_id
1 'polypeptide(L)'
;MAADTRKLDTSSGDDKFDIALGETLLRAGLLSQEQLAQAMWERSETQQRLEDICIRHNWIPIERLYSHVPSYRLRLGELLVLYGLLSFSQLQIVLADQDRYPQRKLGELLVEYGLLKSDQLFWSIQELAELRQLSVPNTWELVQHRSPYPRRPGQSRL
;
A
#
# COMPACT_ATOMS: atom_id res chain seq x y z
N MET A 1 2.41 36.91 -6.26
CA MET A 1 2.34 36.45 -4.86
C MET A 1 0.92 35.93 -4.63
N ALA A 2 0.66 34.71 -5.10
CA ALA A 2 -0.61 34.00 -4.91
C ALA A 2 -0.38 32.54 -5.29
N ALA A 3 -0.35 31.65 -4.30
CA ALA A 3 -0.64 30.24 -4.45
C ALA A 3 -1.48 29.90 -3.22
N ASP A 4 -2.78 30.12 -3.34
CA ASP A 4 -3.75 29.04 -3.52
C ASP A 4 -3.92 28.27 -2.21
N THR A 5 -4.74 28.86 -1.34
CA THR A 5 -5.42 28.17 -0.26
C THR A 5 -6.20 27.00 -0.85
N ARG A 6 -5.78 25.74 -0.61
CA ARG A 6 -6.67 24.59 -0.82
C ARG A 6 -6.25 23.33 -0.05
N LYS A 7 -7.26 22.79 0.65
CA LYS A 7 -7.40 21.50 1.34
C LYS A 7 -7.01 21.51 2.83
N LEU A 8 -7.91 21.89 3.74
CA LEU A 8 -9.13 21.19 4.23
C LEU A 8 -8.81 19.94 5.06
N ASP A 9 -8.76 20.11 6.39
CA ASP A 9 -9.60 19.42 7.41
C ASP A 9 -9.63 17.88 7.49
N THR A 10 -9.05 17.11 6.57
CA THR A 10 -9.04 15.63 6.69
C THR A 10 -8.01 15.10 7.69
N SER A 11 -7.10 15.95 8.20
CA SER A 11 -5.98 15.54 9.05
C SER A 11 -6.43 14.88 10.36
N SER A 12 -7.50 15.36 11.02
CA SER A 12 -7.82 14.90 12.38
C SER A 12 -8.23 13.42 12.47
N GLY A 13 -8.79 12.84 11.40
CA GLY A 13 -9.20 11.44 11.35
C GLY A 13 -8.05 10.50 10.97
N ASP A 14 -7.31 10.86 9.93
CA ASP A 14 -6.13 10.11 9.49
C ASP A 14 -5.04 10.13 10.55
N ASP A 15 -4.87 11.26 11.24
CA ASP A 15 -3.84 11.41 12.25
C ASP A 15 -4.09 10.54 13.48
N LYS A 16 -5.36 10.42 13.89
CA LYS A 16 -5.77 9.52 14.99
C LYS A 16 -5.57 8.06 14.62
N PHE A 17 -5.88 7.69 13.36
CA PHE A 17 -5.68 6.34 12.88
C PHE A 17 -4.19 5.97 12.86
N ASP A 18 -3.33 6.84 12.33
CA ASP A 18 -1.88 6.59 12.27
C ASP A 18 -1.27 6.41 13.66
N ILE A 19 -1.74 7.17 14.67
CA ILE A 19 -1.34 7.00 16.07
C ILE A 19 -1.80 5.64 16.61
N ALA A 20 -3.07 5.29 16.42
CA ALA A 20 -3.61 4.01 16.88
C ALA A 20 -2.94 2.82 16.18
N LEU A 21 -2.62 2.95 14.90
CA LEU A 21 -1.87 1.95 14.13
C LEU A 21 -0.46 1.81 14.69
N GLY A 22 0.24 2.92 14.95
CA GLY A 22 1.57 2.91 15.55
C GLY A 22 1.61 2.19 16.90
N GLU A 23 0.66 2.48 17.79
CA GLU A 23 0.52 1.77 19.07
C GLU A 23 0.21 0.28 18.88
N THR A 24 -0.65 -0.06 17.91
CA THR A 24 -1.02 -1.44 17.62
C THR A 24 0.18 -2.23 17.10
N LEU A 25 0.97 -1.65 16.20
CA LEU A 25 2.19 -2.27 15.66
C LEU A 25 3.26 -2.46 16.73
N LEU A 26 3.41 -1.50 17.65
CA LEU A 26 4.30 -1.62 18.82
C LEU A 26 3.83 -2.75 19.76
N ARG A 27 2.53 -2.81 20.09
CA ARG A 27 1.95 -3.89 20.92
C ARG A 27 2.07 -5.26 20.27
N ALA A 28 1.94 -5.33 18.95
CA ALA A 28 2.13 -6.56 18.17
C ALA A 28 3.60 -6.99 18.07
N GLY A 29 4.54 -6.17 18.55
CA GLY A 29 5.98 -6.42 18.45
C GLY A 29 6.53 -6.32 17.02
N LEU A 30 5.80 -5.64 16.12
CA LEU A 30 6.21 -5.43 14.74
C LEU A 30 7.14 -4.22 14.58
N LEU A 31 7.03 -3.24 15.49
CA LEU A 31 7.93 -2.09 15.58
C LEU A 31 8.57 -2.04 16.97
N SER A 32 9.82 -1.60 17.04
CA SER A 32 10.43 -1.15 18.29
C SER A 32 9.95 0.26 18.65
N GLN A 33 10.10 0.64 19.91
CA GLN A 33 9.76 1.99 20.37
C GLN A 33 10.61 3.07 19.67
N GLU A 34 11.85 2.74 19.30
CA GLU A 34 12.75 3.60 18.54
C GLU A 34 12.26 3.77 17.09
N GLN A 35 11.87 2.68 16.42
CA GLN A 35 11.31 2.72 15.07
C GLN A 35 10.00 3.50 15.03
N LEU A 36 9.13 3.30 16.02
CA LEU A 36 7.88 4.06 16.13
C LEU A 36 8.14 5.56 16.31
N ALA A 37 9.08 5.93 17.19
CA ALA A 37 9.46 7.31 17.42
C ALA A 37 10.02 7.96 16.14
N GLN A 38 10.88 7.23 15.42
CA GLN A 38 11.42 7.68 14.14
C GLN A 38 10.31 7.85 13.09
N ALA A 39 9.40 6.89 12.94
CA ALA A 39 8.28 7.01 12.01
C ALA A 39 7.38 8.21 12.31
N MET A 40 7.08 8.46 13.59
CA MET A 40 6.25 9.59 14.00
C MET A 40 6.93 10.93 13.73
N TRP A 41 8.25 11.00 13.94
CA TRP A 41 9.03 12.19 13.61
C TRP A 41 9.06 12.46 12.10
N GLU A 42 9.38 11.44 11.28
CA GLU A 42 9.37 11.58 9.82
C GLU A 42 7.98 11.96 9.28
N ARG A 43 6.92 11.43 9.88
CA ARG A 43 5.54 11.80 9.56
C ARG A 43 5.26 13.28 9.86
N SER A 44 5.71 13.80 11.00
CA SER A 44 5.52 15.22 11.32
C SER A 44 6.18 16.16 10.32
N GLU A 45 7.31 15.75 9.74
CA GLU A 45 8.05 16.55 8.75
C GLU A 45 7.48 16.40 7.33
N THR A 46 7.08 15.18 6.95
CA THR A 46 6.71 14.85 5.56
C THR A 46 5.21 14.80 5.29
N GLN A 47 4.39 14.79 6.35
CA GLN A 47 2.94 14.52 6.30
C GLN A 47 2.58 13.23 5.55
N GLN A 48 3.50 12.27 5.48
CA GLN A 48 3.27 10.96 4.89
C GLN A 48 2.56 10.04 5.88
N ARG A 49 1.88 9.02 5.34
CA ARG A 49 1.19 8.05 6.20
C ARG A 49 2.19 7.14 6.89
N LEU A 50 1.81 6.63 8.06
CA LEU A 50 2.69 5.74 8.82
C LEU A 50 3.01 4.45 8.04
N GLU A 51 2.06 3.95 7.24
CA GLU A 51 2.27 2.78 6.38
C GLU A 51 3.40 3.03 5.38
N ASP A 52 3.41 4.20 4.72
CA ASP A 52 4.41 4.56 3.71
C ASP A 52 5.83 4.59 4.29
N ILE A 53 5.97 5.12 5.50
CA ILE A 53 7.26 5.21 6.19
C ILE A 53 7.74 3.82 6.60
N CYS A 54 6.86 2.99 7.19
CA CYS A 54 7.19 1.62 7.57
C CYS A 54 7.61 0.77 6.36
N ILE A 55 6.91 0.94 5.24
CA ILE A 55 7.17 0.26 3.98
C ILE A 55 8.51 0.73 3.40
N ARG A 56 8.77 2.05 3.32
CA ARG A 56 10.01 2.61 2.79
C ARG A 56 11.24 2.10 3.53
N HIS A 57 11.19 2.09 4.86
CA HIS A 57 12.30 1.59 5.69
C HIS A 57 12.39 0.07 5.75
N ASN A 58 11.41 -0.64 5.18
CA ASN A 58 11.31 -2.10 5.21
C ASN A 58 11.39 -2.67 6.65
N TRP A 59 10.84 -1.95 7.63
CA TRP A 59 10.85 -2.37 9.04
C TRP A 59 9.90 -3.53 9.30
N ILE A 60 8.76 -3.54 8.59
CA ILE A 60 7.71 -4.54 8.73
C ILE A 60 7.41 -5.10 7.35
N PRO A 61 7.33 -6.43 7.18
CA PRO A 61 6.82 -7.00 5.94
C PRO A 61 5.38 -6.57 5.70
N ILE A 62 5.07 -6.28 4.44
CA ILE A 62 3.79 -5.68 4.02
C ILE A 62 2.59 -6.53 4.47
N GLU A 63 2.70 -7.85 4.44
CA GLU A 63 1.65 -8.77 4.86
C GLU A 63 1.26 -8.58 6.34
N ARG A 64 2.27 -8.34 7.19
CA ARG A 64 2.06 -8.12 8.63
C ARG A 64 1.53 -6.73 8.92
N LEU A 65 1.96 -5.73 8.14
CA LEU A 65 1.41 -4.37 8.22
C LEU A 65 -0.08 -4.36 7.85
N TYR A 66 -0.46 -4.96 6.71
CA TYR A 66 -1.85 -4.95 6.21
C TYR A 66 -2.79 -5.89 6.95
N SER A 67 -2.28 -6.66 7.92
CA SER A 67 -3.12 -7.37 8.90
C SER A 67 -3.82 -6.41 9.86
N HIS A 68 -3.26 -5.21 10.07
CA HIS A 68 -3.77 -4.19 11.00
C HIS A 68 -4.27 -2.93 10.31
N VAL A 69 -4.14 -2.85 8.98
CA VAL A 69 -4.59 -1.72 8.18
C VAL A 69 -5.91 -2.07 7.49
N PRO A 70 -6.92 -1.18 7.54
CA PRO A 70 -8.21 -1.42 6.94
C PRO A 70 -8.17 -1.31 5.41
N SER A 71 -9.07 -2.05 4.74
CA SER A 71 -9.03 -2.23 3.29
C SER A 71 -9.27 -0.95 2.48
N TYR A 72 -9.94 0.04 3.07
CA TYR A 72 -10.16 1.34 2.40
C TYR A 72 -8.86 2.14 2.21
N ARG A 73 -7.81 1.87 3.00
CA ARG A 73 -6.50 2.55 2.87
C ARG A 73 -5.56 1.90 1.86
N LEU A 74 -5.86 0.66 1.45
CA LEU A 74 -5.05 -0.11 0.51
C LEU A 74 -4.87 0.66 -0.81
N ARG A 75 -3.67 0.64 -1.37
CA ARG A 75 -3.30 1.22 -2.67
C ARG A 75 -2.98 0.13 -3.69
N LEU A 76 -2.96 0.50 -4.97
CA LEU A 76 -2.74 -0.44 -6.06
C LEU A 76 -1.39 -1.16 -5.95
N GLY A 77 -0.30 -0.43 -5.66
CA GLY A 77 1.04 -1.02 -5.51
C GLY A 77 1.09 -2.06 -4.41
N GLU A 78 0.51 -1.75 -3.24
CA GLU A 78 0.45 -2.65 -2.09
C GLU A 78 -0.39 -3.89 -2.40
N LEU A 79 -1.54 -3.72 -3.04
CA LEU A 79 -2.40 -4.82 -3.48
C LEU A 79 -1.65 -5.78 -4.42
N LEU A 80 -0.90 -5.24 -5.39
CA LEU A 80 -0.11 -6.05 -6.31
C LEU A 80 0.97 -6.86 -5.58
N VAL A 81 1.59 -6.28 -4.55
CA VAL A 81 2.58 -6.99 -3.73
C VAL A 81 1.92 -8.05 -2.84
N LEU A 82 0.78 -7.73 -2.20
CA LEU A 82 0.03 -8.69 -1.37
C LEU A 82 -0.47 -9.90 -2.18
N TYR A 83 -0.84 -9.71 -3.45
CA TYR A 83 -1.19 -10.80 -4.36
C TYR A 83 0.02 -11.52 -4.98
N GLY A 84 1.24 -11.08 -4.68
CA GLY A 84 2.48 -11.63 -5.25
C GLY A 84 2.65 -11.39 -6.74
N LEU A 85 1.89 -10.45 -7.33
CA LEU A 85 2.01 -10.05 -8.74
C LEU A 85 3.24 -9.18 -8.97
N LEU A 86 3.73 -8.51 -7.93
CA LEU A 86 4.87 -7.61 -7.96
C LEU A 86 5.71 -7.83 -6.71
N SER A 87 7.04 -7.80 -6.83
CA SER A 87 7.89 -7.79 -5.64
C SER A 87 7.98 -6.39 -5.04
N PHE A 88 8.24 -6.31 -3.73
CA PHE A 88 8.40 -5.02 -3.06
C PHE A 88 9.51 -4.16 -3.68
N SER A 89 10.65 -4.77 -4.03
CA SER A 89 11.76 -4.09 -4.68
C SER A 89 11.39 -3.57 -6.08
N GLN A 90 10.61 -4.33 -6.85
CA GLN A 90 10.11 -3.88 -8.15
C GLN A 90 9.18 -2.68 -7.99
N LEU A 91 8.27 -2.72 -7.01
CA LEU A 91 7.39 -1.59 -6.71
C LEU A 91 8.19 -0.34 -6.34
N GLN A 92 9.22 -0.45 -5.51
CA GLN A 92 10.07 0.68 -5.11
C GLN A 92 10.77 1.34 -6.30
N ILE A 93 11.29 0.54 -7.25
CA ILE A 93 11.90 1.07 -8.47
C ILE A 93 10.89 1.90 -9.26
N VAL A 94 9.68 1.37 -9.46
CA VAL A 94 8.64 2.08 -10.22
C VAL A 94 8.16 3.33 -9.50
N LEU A 95 8.04 3.30 -8.18
CA LEU A 95 7.67 4.48 -7.38
C LEU A 95 8.74 5.56 -7.44
N ALA A 96 10.03 5.19 -7.41
CA ALA A 96 11.13 6.15 -7.57
C ALA A 96 11.11 6.84 -8.94
N ASP A 97 10.72 6.11 -9.99
CA ASP A 97 10.52 6.71 -11.32
C ASP A 97 9.25 7.56 -11.40
N GLN A 98 8.17 7.16 -10.72
CA GLN A 98 6.96 7.96 -10.63
C GLN A 98 7.21 9.29 -9.92
N ASP A 99 8.06 9.31 -8.88
CA ASP A 99 8.47 10.53 -8.19
C ASP A 99 9.20 11.52 -9.12
N ARG A 100 10.06 10.99 -10.00
CA ARG A 100 10.72 11.78 -11.05
C ARG A 100 9.77 12.26 -12.13
N TYR A 101 8.70 11.51 -12.40
CA TYR A 101 7.74 11.78 -13.47
C TYR A 101 6.30 11.70 -12.96
N PRO A 102 5.83 12.66 -12.13
CA PRO A 102 4.55 12.57 -11.43
C PRO A 102 3.33 12.55 -12.35
N GLN A 103 3.46 13.02 -13.60
CA GLN A 103 2.42 12.92 -14.63
C GLN A 103 2.14 11.48 -15.08
N ARG A 104 3.05 10.53 -14.81
CA ARG A 104 2.90 9.13 -15.22
C ARG A 104 2.15 8.34 -14.14
N LYS A 105 1.18 7.53 -14.56
CA LYS A 105 0.46 6.67 -13.61
C LYS A 105 1.29 5.43 -13.29
N LEU A 106 1.32 5.04 -12.00
CA LEU A 106 1.97 3.82 -11.54
C LEU A 106 1.62 2.59 -12.37
N GLY A 107 0.32 2.39 -12.66
CA GLY A 107 -0.14 1.26 -13.46
C GLY A 107 0.40 1.25 -14.89
N GLU A 108 0.52 2.41 -15.53
CA GLU A 108 1.07 2.54 -16.88
C GLU A 108 2.58 2.22 -16.88
N LEU A 109 3.31 2.71 -15.88
CA LEU A 109 4.73 2.40 -15.69
C LEU A 109 4.98 0.90 -15.46
N LEU A 110 4.15 0.25 -14.64
CA LEU A 110 4.26 -1.19 -14.37
C LEU A 110 4.07 -2.04 -15.64
N VAL A 111 3.16 -1.63 -16.53
CA VAL A 111 2.94 -2.30 -17.82
C VAL A 111 4.08 -2.03 -18.79
N GLU A 112 4.56 -0.79 -18.86
CA GLU A 112 5.68 -0.40 -19.73
C GLU A 112 6.98 -1.13 -19.38
N TYR A 113 7.26 -1.31 -18.08
CA TYR A 113 8.42 -2.08 -17.62
C TYR A 113 8.24 -3.60 -17.73
N GLY A 114 7.11 -4.07 -18.26
CA GLY A 114 6.81 -5.49 -18.41
C GLY A 114 6.63 -6.23 -17.08
N LEU A 115 6.48 -5.50 -15.97
CA LEU A 115 6.28 -6.05 -14.64
C LEU A 115 4.85 -6.52 -14.41
N LEU A 116 3.88 -5.95 -15.16
CA LEU A 116 2.47 -6.28 -15.06
C LEU A 116 1.84 -6.34 -16.45
N LYS A 117 0.95 -7.32 -16.70
CA LYS A 117 0.16 -7.35 -17.95
C LYS A 117 -1.02 -6.40 -17.87
N SER A 118 -1.51 -5.91 -19.00
CA SER A 118 -2.71 -5.06 -19.05
C SER A 118 -3.94 -5.71 -18.41
N ASP A 119 -4.15 -7.02 -18.61
CA ASP A 119 -5.22 -7.78 -17.97
C ASP A 119 -5.05 -7.85 -16.43
N GLN A 120 -3.80 -7.86 -15.96
CA GLN A 120 -3.43 -7.81 -14.54
C GLN A 120 -3.65 -6.46 -13.91
N LEU A 121 -3.32 -5.40 -14.63
CA LEU A 121 -3.65 -4.06 -14.19
C LEU A 121 -5.17 -3.87 -14.09
N PHE A 122 -5.91 -4.27 -15.12
CA PHE A 122 -7.36 -4.10 -15.14
C PHE A 122 -8.05 -4.85 -14.00
N TRP A 123 -7.73 -6.14 -13.83
CA TRP A 123 -8.26 -6.93 -12.71
C TRP A 123 -7.90 -6.32 -11.36
N SER A 124 -6.64 -5.90 -11.15
CA SER A 124 -6.18 -5.34 -9.87
C SER A 124 -6.89 -4.04 -9.51
N ILE A 125 -7.25 -3.21 -10.49
CA ILE A 125 -8.01 -1.99 -10.26
C ILE A 125 -9.45 -2.31 -9.83
N GLN A 126 -10.09 -3.29 -10.47
CA GLN A 126 -11.44 -3.75 -10.08
C GLN A 126 -11.43 -4.34 -8.67
N GLU A 127 -10.49 -5.24 -8.40
CA GLU A 127 -10.32 -5.87 -7.09
C GLU A 127 -10.09 -4.83 -5.99
N LEU A 128 -9.21 -3.85 -6.24
CA LEU A 128 -8.96 -2.75 -5.30
C LEU A 128 -10.24 -1.95 -5.01
N ALA A 129 -11.05 -1.68 -6.02
CA ALA A 129 -12.30 -0.94 -5.86
C ALA A 129 -13.33 -1.71 -5.03
N GLU A 130 -13.42 -3.04 -5.21
CA GLU A 130 -14.28 -3.91 -4.38
C GLU A 130 -13.79 -3.96 -2.93
N LEU A 131 -12.51 -4.22 -2.71
CA LEU A 131 -11.94 -4.34 -1.37
C LEU A 131 -12.10 -3.06 -0.54
N ARG A 132 -11.95 -1.88 -1.18
CA ARG A 132 -12.17 -0.60 -0.52
C ARG A 132 -13.62 -0.38 -0.11
N GLN A 133 -14.59 -0.90 -0.88
CA GLN A 133 -16.02 -0.81 -0.55
C GLN A 133 -16.39 -1.70 0.64
N LEU A 134 -15.74 -2.85 0.80
CA LEU A 134 -15.98 -3.75 1.93
C LEU A 134 -15.56 -3.13 3.28
N SER A 135 -14.63 -2.16 3.27
CA SER A 135 -14.16 -1.40 4.44
C SER A 135 -13.88 -2.28 5.68
N VAL A 136 -13.26 -3.44 5.47
CA VAL A 136 -12.91 -4.33 6.57
C VAL A 136 -11.69 -3.79 7.34
N PRO A 137 -11.56 -4.13 8.63
CA PRO A 137 -10.41 -3.71 9.44
C PRO A 137 -9.12 -4.47 9.11
N ASN A 138 -9.20 -5.67 8.54
CA ASN A 138 -8.05 -6.51 8.22
C ASN A 138 -7.98 -6.79 6.72
N THR A 139 -7.01 -6.16 6.05
CA THR A 139 -6.86 -6.29 4.59
C THR A 139 -6.21 -7.61 4.19
N TRP A 140 -5.22 -8.06 4.96
CA TRP A 140 -4.45 -9.26 4.62
C TRP A 140 -5.30 -10.54 4.63
N GLU A 141 -6.17 -10.71 5.63
CA GLU A 141 -7.08 -11.86 5.69
C GLU A 141 -8.02 -11.94 4.48
N LEU A 142 -8.55 -10.82 4.00
CA LEU A 142 -9.38 -10.81 2.80
C LEU A 142 -8.61 -11.24 1.55
N VAL A 143 -7.40 -10.72 1.40
CA VAL A 143 -6.54 -11.00 0.26
C VAL A 143 -6.13 -12.48 0.23
N GLN A 144 -5.89 -13.11 1.39
CA GLN A 144 -5.57 -14.54 1.45
C GLN A 144 -6.71 -15.45 1.00
N HIS A 145 -7.95 -15.07 1.28
CA HIS A 145 -9.12 -15.89 0.93
C HIS A 145 -9.66 -15.62 -0.49
N ARG A 146 -9.22 -14.54 -1.14
CA ARG A 146 -9.53 -14.22 -2.54
C ARG A 146 -8.37 -14.62 -3.44
N SER A 147 -8.57 -15.61 -4.31
CA SER A 147 -7.54 -15.99 -5.29
C SER A 147 -7.37 -14.90 -6.35
N PRO A 148 -6.16 -14.34 -6.57
CA PRO A 148 -5.88 -13.57 -7.77
C PRO A 148 -5.94 -14.53 -8.96
N TYR A 149 -6.94 -14.35 -9.81
CA TYR A 149 -7.29 -15.24 -10.92
C TYR A 149 -7.77 -16.65 -10.51
N PRO A 150 -8.96 -17.12 -10.96
CA PRO A 150 -9.17 -18.55 -11.07
C PRO A 150 -8.10 -19.09 -12.03
N ARG A 151 -7.43 -20.18 -11.65
CA ARG A 151 -6.42 -20.84 -12.49
C ARG A 151 -6.92 -20.87 -13.93
N ARG A 152 -6.13 -20.37 -14.90
CA ARG A 152 -6.46 -20.59 -16.31
C ARG A 152 -6.58 -22.11 -16.51
N PRO A 153 -7.72 -22.64 -17.02
CA PRO A 153 -7.79 -24.06 -17.36
C PRO A 153 -6.70 -24.32 -18.42
N GLY A 154 -5.68 -25.09 -18.06
CA GLY A 154 -4.58 -25.46 -18.98
C GLY A 154 -3.15 -25.35 -18.45
N GLN A 155 -2.88 -24.83 -17.25
CA GLN A 155 -1.54 -24.97 -16.65
C GLN A 155 -1.47 -26.25 -15.81
N SER A 156 -1.21 -27.35 -16.51
CA SER A 156 -0.80 -28.63 -15.92
C SER A 156 0.59 -28.47 -15.31
N ARG A 157 0.76 -28.93 -14.06
CA ARG A 157 2.09 -29.18 -13.49
C ARG A 157 2.84 -30.14 -14.41
N LEU A 158 4.02 -29.73 -14.88
CA LEU A 158 5.09 -30.65 -15.20
C LEU A 158 5.95 -30.82 -13.93
#